data_AF-A0A559IWA7-F1
#
_entry.id   AF-A0A559IWA7-F1
#
_cell.length_a   1.000
_cell.length_b   1.000
_cell.length_c   1.000
_cell.angle_alpha   90.00
_cell.angle_beta   90.00
_cell.angle_gamma   90.00
#
_symmetry.space_group_name_H-M   'P 1'
#
loop_
_entity.id
_entity.type
_entity.pdbx_description
1 polymer ?
#
loop_
_entity_poly.entity_id
_entity_poly.type
_entity_poly.pdbx_seq_one_letter_code
_entity_poly.pdbx_strand_id
1 'polypeptide(L)'
;MTTQFCQSCSMPLVDDSQLGTDVNGSLNKDYCKYCYENGAFTNPDCTLEEMIEICVPYVMENGMSEEEARQLMKNTVPFLKRWRTDQDELPSFEPVRYERLDAISLQSLITKRTSNKQEMSGNGEIPQAWQQVMSQSNTEQPSSEGKQPPLYAVYHQYENEIWGEYNFTIAVPERNTGAAATNNAGTTAAHDVNSSNAANTVQSEACLVLPEAEYAVFRTRSGPVMEVVAEAWHGIWKWQSETDRKRTYSGDFELYHADKVINGVGEVEIYIAVERA
;
A
#
# COMPACT_ATOMS: atom_id res chain seq x y z
N MET A 1 -0.68 11.39 -18.45
CA MET A 1 0.55 10.78 -19.01
C MET A 1 1.13 9.92 -17.90
N THR A 2 1.40 8.65 -18.18
CA THR A 2 1.98 7.74 -17.18
C THR A 2 3.42 8.15 -16.93
N THR A 3 3.75 8.61 -15.73
CA THR A 3 5.13 8.95 -15.34
C THR A 3 5.94 7.65 -15.29
N GLN A 4 6.92 7.51 -16.19
CA GLN A 4 7.86 6.39 -16.18
C GLN A 4 9.09 6.75 -15.36
N PHE A 5 9.84 5.77 -14.89
CA PHE A 5 11.03 5.96 -14.07
C PHE A 5 12.24 5.27 -14.70
N CYS A 6 13.40 5.92 -14.60
CA CYS A 6 14.67 5.36 -15.05
C CYS A 6 14.97 4.06 -14.31
N GLN A 7 15.14 2.98 -15.06
CA GLN A 7 15.43 1.63 -14.60
C GLN A 7 16.91 1.42 -14.20
N SER A 8 17.63 2.51 -13.92
CA SER A 8 18.98 2.52 -13.33
C SER A 8 19.07 3.38 -12.07
N CYS A 9 18.33 4.50 -11.97
CA CYS A 9 18.47 5.45 -10.85
C CYS A 9 17.12 5.90 -10.26
N SER A 10 16.00 5.36 -10.73
CA SER A 10 14.64 5.74 -10.34
C SER A 10 14.28 7.22 -10.61
N MET A 11 15.03 7.93 -11.45
CA MET A 11 14.71 9.31 -11.84
C MET A 11 13.39 9.33 -12.66
N PRO A 12 12.42 10.21 -12.32
CA PRO A 12 11.22 10.40 -13.13
C PRO A 12 11.56 10.83 -14.56
N LEU A 13 10.90 10.20 -15.54
CA LEU A 13 11.00 10.49 -16.97
C LEU A 13 9.69 11.18 -17.38
N VAL A 14 9.61 12.49 -17.12
CA VAL A 14 8.42 13.31 -17.36
C VAL A 14 8.34 13.81 -18.81
N ASP A 15 9.47 13.86 -19.52
CA ASP A 15 9.52 14.24 -20.93
C ASP A 15 10.71 13.64 -21.68
N ASP A 16 10.63 13.67 -23.01
CA ASP A 16 11.61 13.09 -23.94
C ASP A 16 13.03 13.65 -23.76
N SER A 17 13.20 14.87 -23.22
CA SER A 17 14.53 15.48 -23.02
C SER A 17 15.33 14.82 -21.89
N GLN A 18 14.69 13.94 -21.12
CA GLN A 18 15.30 13.20 -20.03
C GLN A 18 15.66 11.77 -20.43
N LEU A 19 15.18 11.27 -21.57
CA LEU A 19 15.41 9.91 -22.03
C LEU A 19 16.84 9.70 -22.54
N GLY A 20 17.38 8.51 -22.28
CA GLY A 20 18.65 8.06 -22.82
C GLY A 20 18.58 7.77 -24.31
N THR A 21 19.70 7.36 -24.91
CA THR A 21 19.76 7.06 -26.34
C THR A 21 20.35 5.69 -26.63
N ASP A 22 19.78 4.99 -27.60
CA ASP A 22 20.35 3.76 -28.15
C ASP A 22 21.44 4.08 -29.20
N VAL A 23 22.18 3.07 -29.65
CA VAL A 23 23.29 3.21 -30.63
C VAL A 23 22.86 3.91 -31.94
N ASN A 24 21.60 3.74 -32.34
CA ASN A 24 21.02 4.34 -33.55
C ASN A 24 20.51 5.78 -33.32
N GLY A 25 20.65 6.33 -32.11
CA GLY A 25 20.16 7.65 -31.71
C GLY A 25 18.68 7.72 -31.35
N SER A 26 17.94 6.60 -31.31
CA SER A 26 16.55 6.60 -30.80
C SER A 26 16.50 6.78 -29.30
N LEU A 27 15.41 7.40 -28.81
CA LEU A 27 15.18 7.58 -27.38
C LEU A 27 14.89 6.23 -26.70
N ASN A 28 15.59 5.98 -25.61
CA ASN A 28 15.41 4.82 -24.75
C ASN A 28 14.43 5.17 -23.62
N LYS A 29 13.32 4.44 -23.53
CA LYS A 29 12.25 4.69 -22.55
C LYS A 29 12.53 4.15 -21.16
N ASP A 30 13.49 3.25 -21.04
CA ASP A 30 13.83 2.61 -19.77
C ASP A 30 14.84 3.42 -18.96
N TYR A 31 15.70 4.21 -19.61
CA TYR A 31 16.81 4.87 -18.93
C TYR A 31 16.85 6.37 -19.20
N CYS A 32 17.34 7.14 -18.23
CA CYS A 32 17.57 8.57 -18.42
C CYS A 32 18.89 8.84 -19.14
N LYS A 33 19.01 10.03 -19.75
CA LYS A 33 20.23 10.51 -20.42
C LYS A 33 21.48 10.54 -19.54
N TYR A 34 21.31 10.59 -18.22
CA TYR A 34 22.44 10.58 -17.29
C TYR A 34 22.96 9.19 -17.01
N CYS A 35 22.11 8.16 -17.14
CA CYS A 35 22.48 6.77 -16.91
C CYS A 35 22.85 6.05 -18.19
N TYR A 36 22.24 6.38 -19.32
CA TYR A 36 22.38 5.63 -20.56
C TYR A 36 22.46 6.55 -21.78
N GLU A 37 23.54 6.45 -22.54
CA GLU A 37 23.78 7.25 -23.73
C GLU A 37 24.47 6.42 -24.81
N ASN A 38 24.03 6.57 -26.05
CA ASN A 38 24.58 5.90 -27.22
C ASN A 38 24.71 4.36 -27.06
N GLY A 39 23.70 3.75 -26.45
CA GLY A 39 23.64 2.29 -26.26
C GLY A 39 24.48 1.74 -25.11
N ALA A 40 25.06 2.60 -24.25
CA ALA A 40 25.88 2.17 -23.12
C ALA A 40 25.55 2.94 -21.84
N PHE A 41 25.76 2.30 -20.68
CA PHE A 41 25.72 3.02 -19.41
C PHE A 41 26.89 4.00 -19.33
N THR A 42 26.62 5.22 -18.88
CA THR A 42 27.62 6.29 -18.74
C THR A 42 28.65 5.98 -17.63
N ASN A 43 28.29 5.09 -16.70
CA ASN A 43 29.11 4.62 -15.58
C ASN A 43 29.09 3.09 -15.47
N PRO A 44 29.71 2.35 -16.40
CA PRO A 44 29.56 0.89 -16.51
C PRO A 44 30.11 0.12 -15.30
N ASP A 45 31.15 0.64 -14.64
CA ASP A 45 31.79 -0.01 -13.49
C ASP A 45 31.12 0.35 -12.15
N CYS A 46 30.08 1.18 -12.16
CA CYS A 46 29.39 1.61 -10.95
C CYS A 46 28.69 0.41 -10.27
N THR A 47 28.88 0.26 -8.96
CA THR A 47 28.19 -0.75 -8.16
C THR A 47 26.79 -0.30 -7.76
N LEU A 48 25.97 -1.24 -7.27
CA LEU A 48 24.64 -0.95 -6.73
C LEU A 48 24.73 0.06 -5.56
N GLU A 49 25.66 -0.17 -4.63
CA GLU A 49 25.88 0.71 -3.49
C GLU A 49 26.33 2.11 -3.92
N GLU A 50 27.21 2.19 -4.91
CA GLU A 50 27.65 3.47 -5.47
C GLU A 50 26.49 4.21 -6.15
N MET A 51 25.63 3.51 -6.89
CA MET A 51 24.45 4.12 -7.51
C MET A 51 23.47 4.66 -6.47
N ILE A 52 23.26 3.93 -5.36
CA ILE A 52 22.44 4.40 -4.23
C ILE A 52 22.99 5.73 -3.72
N GLU A 53 24.30 5.81 -3.43
CA GLU A 53 24.92 7.04 -2.92
C GLU A 53 24.92 8.18 -3.95
N ILE A 54 25.00 7.88 -5.26
CA ILE A 54 24.83 8.88 -6.32
C ILE A 54 23.41 9.46 -6.32
N CYS A 55 22.38 8.64 -6.05
CA CYS A 55 20.98 9.08 -6.10
C CYS A 55 20.54 9.84 -4.85
N VAL A 56 21.12 9.54 -3.67
CA VAL A 56 20.73 10.13 -2.37
C VAL A 56 20.64 11.67 -2.41
N PRO A 57 21.64 12.42 -2.91
CA PRO A 57 21.56 13.88 -2.94
C PRO A 57 20.38 14.42 -3.77
N TYR A 58 20.05 13.78 -4.90
CA TYR A 58 18.94 14.21 -5.76
C TYR A 58 17.57 13.90 -5.14
N VAL A 59 17.48 12.81 -4.37
CA VAL A 59 16.27 12.49 -3.61
C VAL A 59 16.05 13.50 -2.49
N MET A 60 17.12 13.96 -1.83
CA MET A 60 17.06 15.00 -0.79
C MET A 60 16.53 16.34 -1.32
N GLU A 61 16.74 16.67 -2.60
CA GLU A 61 16.16 17.88 -3.23
C GLU A 61 14.62 17.90 -3.16
N ASN A 62 13.97 16.74 -2.96
CA ASN A 62 12.52 16.62 -2.72
C ASN A 62 12.12 16.78 -1.24
N GLY A 63 13.02 17.31 -0.40
CA GLY A 63 12.75 17.58 1.02
C GLY A 63 12.76 16.34 1.91
N MET A 64 13.56 15.33 1.55
CA MET A 64 13.84 14.15 2.39
C MET A 64 15.14 14.35 3.17
N SER A 65 15.22 13.81 4.39
CA SER A 65 16.50 13.74 5.09
C SER A 65 17.45 12.74 4.40
N GLU A 66 18.75 12.87 4.67
CA GLU A 66 19.77 11.99 4.07
C GLU A 66 19.53 10.50 4.37
N GLU A 67 19.15 10.18 5.61
CA GLU A 67 18.88 8.79 5.99
C GLU A 67 17.62 8.24 5.32
N GLU A 68 16.55 9.03 5.25
CA GLU A 68 15.33 8.64 4.52
C GLU A 68 15.59 8.45 3.02
N ALA A 69 16.36 9.35 2.41
CA ALA A 69 16.76 9.24 1.01
C ALA A 69 17.57 7.97 0.75
N ARG A 70 18.50 7.63 1.66
CA ARG A 70 19.32 6.41 1.57
C ARG A 70 18.47 5.15 1.72
N GLN A 71 17.55 5.11 2.67
CA GLN A 71 16.64 3.97 2.85
C GLN A 71 15.72 3.80 1.63
N LEU A 72 15.17 4.90 1.09
CA LEU A 72 14.37 4.85 -0.13
C LEU A 72 15.15 4.26 -1.29
N MET A 73 16.40 4.71 -1.51
CA MET A 73 17.24 4.20 -2.59
C MET A 73 17.64 2.74 -2.37
N LYS A 74 17.95 2.32 -1.14
CA LYS A 74 18.18 0.90 -0.81
C LYS A 74 16.97 0.01 -1.09
N ASN A 75 15.75 0.54 -0.93
CA ASN A 75 14.52 -0.20 -1.19
C ASN A 75 14.03 -0.07 -2.65
N THR A 76 14.69 0.73 -3.49
CA THR A 76 14.26 0.99 -4.86
C THR A 76 15.27 0.50 -5.89
N VAL A 77 16.53 0.93 -5.77
CA VAL A 77 17.58 0.71 -6.78
C VAL A 77 17.85 -0.78 -7.05
N PRO A 78 17.92 -1.69 -6.05
CA PRO A 78 18.20 -3.12 -6.30
C PRO A 78 17.17 -3.80 -7.21
N PHE A 79 15.95 -3.27 -7.27
CA PHE A 79 14.84 -3.87 -8.04
C PHE A 79 14.73 -3.35 -9.47
N LEU A 80 15.52 -2.34 -9.85
CA LEU A 80 15.52 -1.76 -11.20
C LEU A 80 16.25 -2.66 -12.20
N LYS A 81 15.86 -2.62 -13.48
CA LYS A 81 16.35 -3.53 -14.54
C LYS A 81 17.88 -3.63 -14.62
N ARG A 82 18.62 -2.54 -14.35
CA ARG A 82 20.09 -2.56 -14.39
C ARG A 82 20.71 -3.41 -13.28
N TRP A 83 20.10 -3.43 -12.10
CA TRP A 83 20.71 -3.92 -10.87
C TRP A 83 20.18 -5.28 -10.42
N ARG A 84 18.95 -5.59 -10.83
CA ARG A 84 18.35 -6.90 -10.55
C ARG A 84 19.21 -8.01 -11.16
N THR A 85 19.50 -9.05 -10.38
CA THR A 85 20.14 -10.25 -10.91
C THR A 85 19.10 -11.26 -11.39
N ASP A 86 19.41 -12.09 -12.40
CA ASP A 86 18.49 -13.11 -12.94
C ASP A 86 18.12 -14.21 -11.92
N GLN A 87 18.77 -14.26 -10.75
CA GLN A 87 18.35 -15.12 -9.64
C GLN A 87 17.24 -14.52 -8.77
N ASP A 88 16.86 -13.26 -9.04
CA ASP A 88 15.77 -12.51 -8.42
C ASP A 88 14.64 -12.22 -9.42
N GLU A 89 14.34 -13.15 -10.34
CA GLU A 89 13.04 -13.13 -10.99
C GLU A 89 11.98 -13.38 -9.91
N LEU A 90 11.49 -12.29 -9.30
CA LEU A 90 10.17 -12.31 -8.68
C LEU A 90 9.25 -12.90 -9.75
N PRO A 91 8.61 -14.07 -9.50
CA PRO A 91 7.72 -14.66 -10.48
C PRO A 91 6.71 -13.60 -10.89
N SER A 92 6.35 -13.57 -12.18
CA SER A 92 5.28 -12.71 -12.71
C SER A 92 4.12 -12.70 -11.72
N PHE A 93 3.98 -11.59 -10.99
CA PHE A 93 3.05 -11.46 -9.87
C PHE A 93 1.76 -10.90 -10.42
N GLU A 94 1.07 -11.74 -11.18
CA GLU A 94 -0.19 -11.41 -11.84
C GLU A 94 -1.38 -11.65 -10.90
N PRO A 95 -2.53 -11.01 -11.18
CA PRO A 95 -3.77 -11.34 -10.51
C PRO A 95 -4.10 -12.83 -10.72
N VAL A 96 -4.36 -13.56 -9.62
CA VAL A 96 -4.81 -14.96 -9.68
C VAL A 96 -6.25 -15.06 -10.18
N ARG A 97 -7.03 -13.97 -10.07
CA ARG A 97 -8.38 -13.81 -10.63
C ARG A 97 -8.79 -12.33 -10.67
N TYR A 98 -9.84 -12.06 -11.42
CA TYR A 98 -10.64 -10.84 -11.30
C TYR A 98 -11.98 -11.18 -10.65
N GLU A 99 -12.43 -10.37 -9.72
CA GLU A 99 -13.64 -10.63 -8.95
C GLU A 99 -14.43 -9.34 -8.74
N ARG A 100 -15.74 -9.38 -8.97
CA ARG A 100 -16.65 -8.28 -8.65
C ARG A 100 -17.28 -8.53 -7.30
N LEU A 101 -17.14 -7.56 -6.40
CA LEU A 101 -17.74 -7.60 -5.07
C LEU A 101 -18.77 -6.49 -4.94
N ASP A 102 -19.91 -6.80 -4.32
CA ASP A 102 -20.85 -5.81 -3.82
C ASP A 102 -20.20 -4.95 -2.74
N ALA A 103 -20.85 -3.86 -2.33
CA ALA A 103 -20.36 -3.01 -1.25
C ALA A 103 -20.09 -3.83 0.03
N ILE A 104 -18.96 -3.57 0.67
CA ILE A 104 -18.47 -4.33 1.83
C ILE A 104 -18.60 -3.46 3.07
N SER A 105 -19.43 -3.88 4.03
CA SER A 105 -19.54 -3.24 5.35
C SER A 105 -18.59 -3.88 6.35
N LEU A 106 -17.76 -3.05 6.97
CA LEU A 106 -16.70 -3.45 7.88
C LEU A 106 -16.81 -2.67 9.19
N GLN A 107 -16.52 -3.34 10.30
CA GLN A 107 -16.33 -2.70 11.59
C GLN A 107 -14.86 -2.31 11.76
N SER A 108 -14.58 -1.02 11.85
CA SER A 108 -13.23 -0.49 12.06
C SER A 108 -12.71 -0.83 13.46
N LEU A 109 -11.53 -1.41 13.56
CA LEU A 109 -10.80 -1.62 14.83
C LEU A 109 -9.85 -0.44 15.10
N ILE A 110 -9.14 0.01 14.07
CA ILE A 110 -8.27 1.17 14.11
C ILE A 110 -8.15 1.79 12.72
N THR A 111 -8.07 3.12 12.66
CA THR A 111 -7.76 3.87 11.43
C THR A 111 -6.56 4.77 11.69
N LYS A 112 -5.62 4.79 10.74
CA LYS A 112 -4.47 5.69 10.71
C LYS A 112 -4.44 6.43 9.38
N ARG A 113 -4.13 7.73 9.42
CA ARG A 113 -3.82 8.52 8.23
C ARG A 113 -2.33 8.42 7.96
N THR A 114 -1.93 8.07 6.75
CA THR A 114 -0.51 7.92 6.38
C THR A 114 -0.31 8.13 4.88
N SER A 115 0.93 7.99 4.41
CA SER A 115 1.31 8.03 2.99
C SER A 115 2.42 7.02 2.71
N ASN A 116 2.62 6.66 1.45
CA ASN A 116 3.74 5.80 1.05
C ASN A 116 5.10 6.40 1.48
N LYS A 117 5.25 7.72 1.39
CA LYS A 117 6.45 8.43 1.86
C LYS A 117 6.73 8.16 3.35
N GLN A 118 5.69 8.22 4.18
CA GLN A 118 5.81 7.97 5.61
C GLN A 118 6.08 6.49 5.91
N GLU A 119 5.37 5.57 5.27
CA GLU A 119 5.58 4.12 5.48
C GLU A 119 6.99 3.66 5.10
N MET A 120 7.56 4.23 4.04
CA MET A 120 8.91 3.91 3.58
C MET A 120 10.03 4.60 4.39
N SER A 121 9.69 5.53 5.29
CA SER A 121 10.68 6.24 6.13
C SER A 121 11.23 5.40 7.28
N GLY A 122 10.63 4.23 7.56
CA GLY A 122 10.91 3.42 8.74
C GLY A 122 10.13 3.84 10.00
N ASN A 123 9.40 4.97 9.96
CA ASN A 123 8.51 5.45 11.02
C ASN A 123 7.02 5.40 10.60
N GLY A 124 6.65 4.37 9.83
CA GLY A 124 5.29 4.17 9.32
C GLY A 124 4.23 4.00 10.42
N GLU A 125 2.99 4.33 10.10
CA GLU A 125 1.83 4.14 10.96
C GLU A 125 1.26 2.72 10.84
N ILE A 126 1.44 2.04 9.69
CA ILE A 126 0.89 0.70 9.45
C ILE A 126 1.43 -0.33 10.45
N PRO A 127 2.75 -0.45 10.70
CA PRO A 127 3.25 -1.39 11.70
C PRO A 127 2.75 -1.09 13.11
N GLN A 128 2.57 0.19 13.45
CA GLN A 128 2.05 0.61 14.75
C GLN A 128 0.58 0.23 14.92
N ALA A 129 -0.23 0.39 13.86
CA ALA A 129 -1.63 -0.02 13.86
C ALA A 129 -1.78 -1.52 14.12
N TRP A 130 -0.97 -2.33 13.43
CA TRP A 130 -0.93 -3.78 13.64
C TRP A 130 -0.50 -4.15 15.07
N GLN A 131 0.55 -3.53 15.60
CA GLN A 131 1.00 -3.76 16.97
C GLN A 131 -0.11 -3.45 17.98
N GLN A 132 -0.84 -2.35 17.79
CA GLN A 132 -1.95 -1.98 18.65
C GLN A 132 -3.09 -3.01 18.62
N VAL A 133 -3.55 -3.41 17.43
CA VAL A 133 -4.64 -4.41 17.30
C VAL A 133 -4.24 -5.76 17.89
N MET A 134 -3.01 -6.22 17.62
CA MET A 134 -2.51 -7.52 18.11
C MET A 134 -2.34 -7.53 19.62
N SER A 135 -1.89 -6.42 20.22
CA SER A 135 -1.79 -6.31 21.69
C SER A 135 -3.15 -6.32 22.38
N GLN A 136 -4.18 -5.71 21.77
CA GLN A 136 -5.55 -5.73 22.29
C GLN A 136 -6.19 -7.12 22.14
N SER A 137 -5.97 -7.79 21.01
CA SER A 137 -6.52 -9.12 20.74
C SER A 137 -6.01 -10.19 21.71
N ASN A 138 -4.76 -10.07 22.17
CA ASN A 138 -4.19 -10.94 23.21
C ASN A 138 -4.82 -10.72 24.61
N THR A 139 -5.56 -9.64 24.81
CA THR A 139 -6.24 -9.34 26.10
C THR A 139 -7.69 -9.81 26.15
N GLU A 140 -8.29 -10.16 25.01
CA GLU A 140 -9.66 -10.64 24.93
C GLU A 140 -9.72 -12.18 24.94
N GLN A 141 -10.55 -12.75 25.81
CA GLN A 141 -10.74 -14.20 25.88
C GLN A 141 -11.35 -14.74 24.56
N PRO A 142 -10.91 -15.91 24.07
CA PRO A 142 -11.44 -16.47 22.82
C PRO A 142 -12.95 -16.69 22.94
N SER A 143 -13.69 -16.13 21.98
CA SER A 143 -15.14 -16.34 21.86
C SER A 143 -15.46 -17.84 21.69
N SER A 144 -16.55 -18.26 22.32
CA SER A 144 -16.98 -19.66 22.46
C SER A 144 -17.43 -20.35 21.15
N GLU A 145 -17.31 -19.69 20.00
CA GLU A 145 -17.77 -20.15 18.69
C GLU A 145 -16.64 -20.29 17.66
N GLY A 146 -15.55 -20.96 18.05
CA GLY A 146 -14.77 -21.87 17.18
C GLY A 146 -14.01 -21.35 15.94
N LYS A 147 -14.25 -20.15 15.41
CA LYS A 147 -13.42 -19.55 14.33
C LYS A 147 -13.35 -18.03 14.51
N GLN A 148 -12.13 -17.51 14.57
CA GLN A 148 -11.95 -16.06 14.54
C GLN A 148 -12.37 -15.50 13.18
N PRO A 149 -13.02 -14.32 13.13
CA PRO A 149 -13.35 -13.68 11.87
C PRO A 149 -12.07 -13.33 11.09
N PRO A 150 -12.13 -13.24 9.75
CA PRO A 150 -11.02 -12.72 8.98
C PRO A 150 -10.76 -11.25 9.35
N LEU A 151 -9.51 -10.83 9.23
CA LEU A 151 -9.11 -9.43 9.35
C LEU A 151 -8.95 -8.81 7.97
N TYR A 152 -9.39 -7.56 7.86
CA TYR A 152 -9.20 -6.71 6.69
C TYR A 152 -8.18 -5.63 7.04
N ALA A 153 -7.22 -5.39 6.17
CA ALA A 153 -6.41 -4.18 6.20
C ALA A 153 -6.74 -3.35 4.97
N VAL A 154 -7.44 -2.24 5.19
CA VAL A 154 -8.13 -1.49 4.14
C VAL A 154 -7.42 -0.18 3.89
N TYR A 155 -7.16 0.11 2.63
CA TYR A 155 -6.60 1.35 2.14
C TYR A 155 -7.70 2.13 1.44
N HIS A 156 -8.06 3.31 1.97
CA HIS A 156 -9.20 4.09 1.48
C HIS A 156 -9.02 5.59 1.66
N GLN A 157 -9.94 6.39 1.11
CA GLN A 157 -9.90 7.86 1.16
C GLN A 157 -8.55 8.43 0.68
N TYR A 158 -8.11 7.97 -0.49
CA TYR A 158 -6.90 8.47 -1.17
C TYR A 158 -7.10 9.94 -1.60
N GLU A 159 -6.14 10.80 -1.28
CA GLU A 159 -6.16 12.20 -1.72
C GLU A 159 -5.50 12.42 -3.09
N ASN A 160 -4.57 11.55 -3.48
CA ASN A 160 -3.86 11.64 -4.77
C ASN A 160 -3.20 10.30 -5.13
N GLU A 161 -4.02 9.29 -5.40
CA GLU A 161 -3.53 7.97 -5.84
C GLU A 161 -2.41 7.43 -4.93
N ILE A 162 -1.27 7.02 -5.49
CA ILE A 162 -0.08 6.54 -4.76
C ILE A 162 0.77 7.67 -4.14
N TRP A 163 0.52 8.93 -4.49
CA TRP A 163 1.33 10.09 -4.07
C TRP A 163 0.75 10.84 -2.88
N GLY A 164 -0.55 10.68 -2.63
CA GLY A 164 -1.26 11.35 -1.56
C GLY A 164 -1.28 10.56 -0.26
N GLU A 165 -1.91 11.16 0.73
CA GLU A 165 -2.30 10.44 1.93
C GLU A 165 -3.49 9.53 1.66
N TYR A 166 -3.59 8.49 2.48
CA TYR A 166 -4.71 7.57 2.54
C TYR A 166 -4.95 7.16 3.99
N ASN A 167 -6.15 6.64 4.23
CA ASN A 167 -6.46 5.95 5.47
C ASN A 167 -6.07 4.49 5.34
N PHE A 168 -5.36 4.00 6.34
CA PHE A 168 -5.15 2.58 6.60
C PHE A 168 -6.04 2.17 7.77
N THR A 169 -6.96 1.24 7.55
CA THR A 169 -7.90 0.76 8.57
C THR A 169 -7.78 -0.75 8.74
N ILE A 170 -7.52 -1.21 9.96
CA ILE A 170 -7.70 -2.63 10.30
C ILE A 170 -9.15 -2.82 10.75
N ALA A 171 -9.83 -3.80 10.18
CA ALA A 171 -11.26 -4.02 10.34
C ALA A 171 -11.62 -5.51 10.39
N VAL A 172 -12.84 -5.80 10.86
CA VAL A 172 -13.49 -7.12 10.77
C VAL A 172 -14.82 -6.98 10.02
N PRO A 173 -15.36 -8.07 9.44
CA PRO A 173 -16.71 -8.05 8.90
C PRO A 173 -17.72 -7.53 9.92
N GLU A 174 -18.63 -6.66 9.48
CA GLU A 174 -19.75 -6.24 10.33
C GLU A 174 -20.59 -7.47 10.72
N ARG A 175 -20.80 -7.67 12.02
CA ARG A 175 -21.76 -8.69 12.46
C ARG A 175 -23.15 -8.17 12.10
N ASN A 176 -23.91 -8.94 11.32
CA ASN A 176 -25.33 -8.69 11.09
C ASN A 176 -26.07 -8.70 12.43
N THR A 177 -26.09 -7.57 13.14
CA THR A 177 -26.99 -7.39 14.25
C THR A 177 -28.35 -7.13 13.61
N GLY A 178 -29.29 -8.05 13.77
CA GLY A 178 -30.66 -7.90 13.29
C GLY A 178 -31.41 -6.80 14.03
N ALA A 179 -30.94 -5.56 13.98
CA ALA A 179 -31.54 -4.41 14.61
C ALA A 179 -32.33 -3.61 13.57
N ALA A 180 -33.64 -3.86 13.57
CA ALA A 180 -34.64 -3.06 12.89
C ALA A 180 -34.42 -1.57 13.17
N ALA A 181 -34.44 -0.77 12.10
CA ALA A 181 -34.52 0.68 12.19
C ALA A 181 -35.75 1.09 13.02
N THR A 182 -35.53 1.57 14.24
CA THR A 182 -36.51 2.39 14.95
C THR A 182 -36.12 3.85 14.77
N ASN A 183 -36.76 4.46 13.78
CA ASN A 183 -36.81 5.91 13.64
C ASN A 183 -37.43 6.49 14.91
N ASN A 184 -36.76 7.46 15.53
CA ASN A 184 -37.47 8.43 16.37
C ASN A 184 -36.83 9.82 16.22
N ALA A 185 -37.46 10.60 15.33
CA ALA A 185 -37.47 12.05 15.42
C ALA A 185 -38.46 12.46 16.52
N GLY A 186 -38.04 13.35 17.43
CA GLY A 186 -38.90 13.83 18.52
C GLY A 186 -38.24 14.87 19.43
N THR A 187 -38.45 16.13 19.06
CA THR A 187 -38.13 17.43 19.68
C THR A 187 -38.48 17.60 21.18
N THR A 188 -37.63 18.26 21.99
CA THR A 188 -37.86 19.57 22.70
C THR A 188 -37.06 19.80 24.00
N ALA A 189 -36.52 21.04 24.07
CA ALA A 189 -36.34 21.93 25.23
C ALA A 189 -35.28 21.70 26.34
N ALA A 190 -34.60 22.81 26.65
CA ALA A 190 -33.46 23.03 27.54
C ALA A 190 -33.79 23.05 29.04
N HIS A 191 -32.80 22.71 29.88
CA HIS A 191 -32.48 23.36 31.17
C HIS A 191 -31.02 23.07 31.59
N ASP A 192 -30.34 24.11 32.07
CA ASP A 192 -28.97 24.13 32.58
C ASP A 192 -28.73 23.19 33.78
N VAL A 193 -27.50 22.68 33.96
CA VAL A 193 -26.57 23.00 35.08
C VAL A 193 -25.21 22.30 34.87
N ASN A 194 -24.17 23.09 35.09
CA ASN A 194 -22.72 22.87 35.10
C ASN A 194 -22.19 21.72 35.99
N SER A 195 -21.28 20.86 35.48
CA SER A 195 -20.07 20.37 36.20
C SER A 195 -19.24 19.34 35.41
N SER A 196 -17.97 19.68 35.20
CA SER A 196 -16.78 18.80 35.23
C SER A 196 -16.88 17.37 34.68
N ASN A 197 -16.40 17.19 33.45
CA ASN A 197 -15.36 16.23 33.08
C ASN A 197 -15.32 16.18 31.55
N ALA A 198 -14.38 16.88 30.94
CA ALA A 198 -14.06 16.68 29.53
C ALA A 198 -13.30 15.35 29.38
N ALA A 199 -14.01 14.25 29.64
CA ALA A 199 -13.69 12.98 29.05
C ALA A 199 -13.90 13.16 27.55
N ASN A 200 -12.81 13.25 26.82
CA ASN A 200 -12.78 13.30 25.38
C ASN A 200 -13.20 11.91 24.88
N THR A 201 -14.50 11.61 24.94
CA THR A 201 -15.07 10.42 24.31
C THR A 201 -15.11 10.69 22.82
N VAL A 202 -13.99 10.38 22.17
CA VAL A 202 -13.83 10.42 20.71
C VAL A 202 -14.98 9.62 20.10
N GLN A 203 -15.81 10.28 19.30
CA GLN A 203 -16.92 9.68 18.58
C GLN A 203 -16.40 8.54 17.68
N SER A 204 -17.04 7.39 17.80
CA SER A 204 -16.70 6.16 17.11
C SER A 204 -16.96 6.25 15.60
N GLU A 205 -15.91 6.26 14.78
CA GLU A 205 -15.99 5.96 13.34
C GLU A 205 -16.12 4.43 13.12
N ALA A 206 -17.15 3.81 13.70
CA ALA A 206 -17.20 2.37 13.90
C ALA A 206 -17.48 1.54 12.64
N CYS A 207 -18.01 2.14 11.56
CA CYS A 207 -18.44 1.44 10.36
C CYS A 207 -17.77 2.05 9.12
N LEU A 208 -17.00 1.22 8.40
CA LEU A 208 -16.36 1.52 7.12
C LEU A 208 -17.12 0.79 6.02
N VAL A 209 -17.49 1.49 4.95
CA VAL A 209 -18.13 0.89 3.78
C VAL A 209 -17.24 1.09 2.57
N LEU A 210 -16.75 -0.02 1.99
CA LEU A 210 -16.14 0.00 0.67
C LEU A 210 -17.24 -0.09 -0.41
N PRO A 211 -17.18 0.74 -1.46
CA PRO A 211 -18.16 0.67 -2.54
C PRO A 211 -18.03 -0.63 -3.34
N GLU A 212 -19.07 -0.97 -4.10
CA GLU A 212 -19.00 -2.03 -5.11
C GLU A 212 -17.85 -1.73 -6.09
N ALA A 213 -17.00 -2.73 -6.37
CA ALA A 213 -15.90 -2.60 -7.31
C ALA A 213 -15.55 -3.94 -7.99
N GLU A 214 -14.83 -3.85 -9.10
CA GLU A 214 -14.09 -4.98 -9.66
C GLU A 214 -12.67 -4.96 -9.11
N TYR A 215 -12.17 -6.12 -8.71
CA TYR A 215 -10.88 -6.29 -8.07
C TYR A 215 -9.97 -7.20 -8.89
N ALA A 216 -8.74 -6.76 -9.10
CA ALA A 216 -7.62 -7.64 -9.41
C ALA A 216 -7.14 -8.27 -8.08
N VAL A 217 -7.24 -9.59 -7.97
CA VAL A 217 -6.91 -10.31 -6.73
C VAL A 217 -5.55 -10.97 -6.86
N PHE A 218 -4.64 -10.61 -5.96
CA PHE A 218 -3.31 -11.20 -5.84
C PHE A 218 -3.26 -12.13 -4.64
N ARG A 219 -2.39 -13.13 -4.69
CA ARG A 219 -2.16 -14.06 -3.57
C ARG A 219 -0.68 -14.13 -3.26
N THR A 220 -0.33 -13.92 -2.00
CA THR A 220 1.06 -14.09 -1.56
C THR A 220 1.47 -15.56 -1.62
N ARG A 221 2.78 -15.83 -1.69
CA ARG A 221 3.28 -17.13 -1.23
C ARG A 221 2.99 -17.31 0.27
N SER A 222 3.04 -18.55 0.74
CA SER A 222 3.02 -18.81 2.18
C SER A 222 4.37 -18.40 2.81
N GLY A 223 4.33 -17.67 3.92
CA GLY A 223 5.53 -17.23 4.64
C GLY A 223 5.20 -16.27 5.78
N PRO A 224 6.21 -15.65 6.44
CA PRO A 224 5.99 -14.61 7.43
C PRO A 224 5.18 -13.46 6.82
N VAL A 225 4.01 -13.15 7.40
CA VAL A 225 3.02 -12.29 6.72
C VAL A 225 3.54 -10.89 6.38
N MET A 226 4.34 -10.29 7.27
CA MET A 226 4.92 -8.96 7.03
C MET A 226 5.87 -8.94 5.82
N GLU A 227 6.60 -10.04 5.60
CA GLU A 227 7.55 -10.18 4.50
C GLU A 227 6.81 -10.41 3.19
N VAL A 228 5.92 -11.42 3.15
CA VAL A 228 5.24 -11.82 1.91
C VAL A 228 4.22 -10.78 1.43
N VAL A 229 3.64 -9.98 2.34
CA VAL A 229 2.76 -8.86 1.98
C VAL A 229 3.57 -7.70 1.39
N ALA A 230 4.73 -7.37 1.98
CA ALA A 230 5.61 -6.34 1.42
C ALA A 230 6.12 -6.75 0.01
N GLU A 231 6.54 -8.00 -0.15
CA GLU A 231 6.90 -8.57 -1.47
C GLU A 231 5.75 -8.45 -2.48
N ALA A 232 4.53 -8.79 -2.07
CA ALA A 232 3.36 -8.72 -2.93
C ALA A 232 3.03 -7.29 -3.35
N TRP A 233 3.13 -6.29 -2.45
CA TRP A 233 2.93 -4.88 -2.82
C TRP A 233 3.96 -4.39 -3.84
N HIS A 234 5.23 -4.78 -3.72
CA HIS A 234 6.23 -4.49 -4.75
C HIS A 234 5.87 -5.13 -6.10
N GLY A 235 5.41 -6.38 -6.07
CA GLY A 235 4.90 -7.08 -7.27
C GLY A 235 3.71 -6.37 -7.91
N ILE A 236 2.75 -5.91 -7.10
CA ILE A 236 1.55 -5.17 -7.54
C ILE A 236 1.94 -3.82 -8.15
N TRP A 237 2.89 -3.08 -7.57
CA TRP A 237 3.36 -1.83 -8.16
C TRP A 237 4.04 -2.05 -9.51
N LYS A 238 4.84 -3.12 -9.64
CA LYS A 238 5.42 -3.50 -10.92
C LYS A 238 4.33 -3.85 -11.93
N TRP A 239 3.41 -4.74 -11.57
CA TRP A 239 2.27 -5.12 -12.40
C TRP A 239 1.49 -3.89 -12.88
N GLN A 240 1.18 -2.96 -11.97
CA GLN A 240 0.48 -1.71 -12.27
C GLN A 240 1.25 -0.84 -13.28
N SER A 241 2.58 -0.86 -13.24
CA SER A 241 3.42 -0.09 -14.18
C SER A 241 3.53 -0.71 -15.58
N GLU A 242 3.28 -2.03 -15.69
CA GLU A 242 3.43 -2.81 -16.92
C GLU A 242 2.08 -3.09 -17.62
N THR A 243 0.96 -2.82 -16.94
CA THR A 243 -0.41 -3.07 -17.42
C THR A 243 -1.17 -1.79 -17.74
N ASP A 244 -2.13 -1.87 -18.67
CA ASP A 244 -3.12 -0.82 -18.93
C ASP A 244 -4.32 -0.87 -17.96
N ARG A 245 -4.36 -1.87 -17.05
CA ARG A 245 -5.38 -1.98 -16.01
C ARG A 245 -5.21 -0.88 -14.95
N LYS A 246 -6.07 0.13 -15.00
CA LYS A 246 -6.05 1.24 -14.05
C LYS A 246 -6.71 0.89 -12.73
N ARG A 247 -6.08 1.32 -11.63
CA ARG A 247 -6.69 1.33 -10.30
C ARG A 247 -7.72 2.44 -10.20
N THR A 248 -8.83 2.17 -9.52
CA THR A 248 -9.87 3.16 -9.25
C THR A 248 -9.60 3.95 -7.97
N TYR A 249 -8.73 3.42 -7.08
CA TYR A 249 -8.49 3.96 -5.74
C TYR A 249 -9.78 4.15 -4.93
N SER A 250 -10.82 3.36 -5.23
CA SER A 250 -12.10 3.38 -4.50
C SER A 250 -12.02 2.63 -3.16
N GLY A 251 -10.99 1.82 -2.98
CA GLY A 251 -10.69 1.10 -1.75
C GLY A 251 -10.04 -0.24 -2.06
N ASP A 252 -8.80 -0.40 -1.62
CA ASP A 252 -8.03 -1.65 -1.74
C ASP A 252 -7.98 -2.33 -0.38
N PHE A 253 -7.81 -3.64 -0.33
CA PHE A 253 -7.67 -4.32 0.96
C PHE A 253 -6.85 -5.61 0.90
N GLU A 254 -6.20 -5.90 2.02
CA GLU A 254 -5.60 -7.20 2.31
C GLU A 254 -6.59 -8.01 3.16
N LEU A 255 -6.73 -9.29 2.83
CA LEU A 255 -7.64 -10.21 3.50
C LEU A 255 -6.85 -11.32 4.19
N TYR A 256 -6.90 -11.32 5.53
CA TYR A 256 -6.23 -12.26 6.40
C TYR A 256 -7.23 -13.29 6.94
N HIS A 257 -7.25 -14.47 6.34
CA HIS A 257 -8.08 -15.57 6.81
C HIS A 257 -7.45 -16.28 8.01
N ALA A 258 -8.20 -16.44 9.10
CA ALA A 258 -7.72 -17.05 10.34
C ALA A 258 -7.27 -18.52 10.19
N ASP A 259 -7.76 -19.24 9.17
CA ASP A 259 -7.33 -20.61 8.86
C ASP A 259 -6.14 -20.67 7.87
N LYS A 260 -5.74 -19.53 7.30
CA LYS A 260 -4.61 -19.41 6.37
C LYS A 260 -3.40 -18.71 6.97
N VAL A 261 -3.62 -17.90 8.00
CA VAL A 261 -2.57 -17.18 8.73
C VAL A 261 -2.56 -17.64 10.18
N ILE A 262 -1.54 -18.41 10.54
CA ILE A 262 -1.38 -19.00 11.88
C ILE A 262 -0.09 -18.47 12.48
N ASN A 263 -0.18 -17.79 13.63
CA ASN A 263 0.96 -17.21 14.33
C ASN A 263 1.84 -16.30 13.45
N GLY A 264 1.21 -15.49 12.59
CA GLY A 264 1.92 -14.55 11.71
C GLY A 264 2.62 -15.19 10.51
N VAL A 265 2.32 -16.46 10.20
CA VAL A 265 2.82 -17.16 9.02
C VAL A 265 1.63 -17.68 8.21
N GLY A 266 1.63 -17.44 6.90
CA GLY A 266 0.53 -17.88 6.06
C GLY A 266 0.48 -17.23 4.69
N GLU A 267 -0.67 -17.37 4.06
CA GLU A 267 -1.02 -16.75 2.77
C GLU A 267 -2.03 -15.62 3.00
N VAL A 268 -1.86 -14.52 2.26
CA VAL A 268 -2.75 -13.35 2.29
C VAL A 268 -3.24 -13.08 0.87
N GLU A 269 -4.49 -12.66 0.73
CA GLU A 269 -5.01 -12.16 -0.54
C GLU A 269 -5.03 -10.63 -0.52
N ILE A 270 -4.64 -9.99 -1.62
CA ILE A 270 -4.66 -8.53 -1.78
C ILE A 270 -5.60 -8.19 -2.94
N TYR A 271 -6.59 -7.36 -2.64
CA TYR A 271 -7.65 -6.94 -3.55
C TYR A 271 -7.39 -5.50 -3.97
N ILE A 272 -7.10 -5.32 -5.25
CA ILE A 272 -6.81 -4.02 -5.85
C ILE A 272 -7.99 -3.61 -6.73
N ALA A 273 -8.68 -2.53 -6.37
CA ALA A 273 -9.85 -2.04 -7.09
C ALA A 273 -9.43 -1.45 -8.45
N VAL A 274 -10.02 -1.95 -9.53
CA VAL A 274 -9.64 -1.63 -10.92
C VAL A 274 -10.83 -1.20 -11.77
N GLU A 275 -10.54 -0.46 -12.84
CA GLU A 275 -11.53 -0.10 -13.86
C GLU A 275 -12.09 -1.36 -14.53
N ARG A 276 -13.39 -1.30 -14.85
CA ARG A 276 -14.07 -2.42 -15.51
C ARG A 276 -13.44 -2.76 -16.84
N ALA A 277 -13.29 -4.06 -17.09
CA ALA A 277 -12.85 -4.63 -18.36
C ALA A 277 -13.77 -4.27 -19.55
#